data_AF-A0A0F3NQX6-F1
#
_entry.id   AF-A0A0F3NQX6-F1
#
_cell.length_a   1.000
_cell.length_b   1.000
_cell.length_c   1.000
_cell.angle_alpha   90.00
_cell.angle_beta   90.00
_cell.angle_gamma   90.00
#
_symmetry.space_group_name_H-M   'P 1'
#
loop_
_entity.id
_entity.type
_entity.pdbx_description
1 polymer ?
#
loop_
_entity_poly.entity_id
_entity_poly.type
_entity_poly.pdbx_seq_one_letter_code
_entity_poly.pdbx_strand_id
1 'polypeptide(L)'
;MAAVDIAYLTEFDPLWSYDAKSAILNPETLLFQNVAAYQACIADCMSCSAGLLASDYAFWCAECQGMLYPFIETAAAHNGEVGTSVLMVSKFMAKMHRQLMLWGYYGYKGLCGKYPMPIMKKSQ
;
A
#
# COMPACT_ATOMS: atom_id res chain seq x y z
N MET A 1 -0.68 -28.58 -16.41
CA MET A 1 -0.20 -27.54 -17.33
C MET A 1 0.26 -26.38 -16.45
N ALA A 2 1.58 -26.20 -16.28
CA ALA A 2 2.09 -25.05 -15.55
C ALA A 2 1.90 -23.84 -16.47
N ALA A 3 0.76 -23.17 -16.31
CA ALA A 3 0.53 -21.87 -16.94
C ALA A 3 1.49 -20.88 -16.29
N VAL A 4 2.18 -20.07 -17.10
CA VAL A 4 2.85 -18.89 -16.58
C VAL A 4 1.74 -17.91 -16.20
N ASP A 5 1.50 -17.73 -14.90
CA ASP A 5 0.56 -16.72 -14.38
C ASP A 5 1.18 -15.33 -14.55
N ILE A 6 1.09 -14.76 -15.76
CA ILE A 6 1.40 -13.34 -16.05
C ILE A 6 0.22 -12.47 -15.59
N ALA A 7 -0.19 -12.62 -14.34
CA ALA A 7 -1.38 -11.94 -13.83
C ALA A 7 -1.21 -10.42 -13.84
N TYR A 8 0.02 -9.91 -13.69
CA TYR A 8 0.30 -8.48 -13.66
C TYR A 8 1.75 -8.17 -14.07
N LEU A 9 1.93 -7.16 -14.92
CA LEU A 9 3.23 -6.59 -15.31
C LEU A 9 3.18 -5.07 -15.11
N THR A 10 4.11 -4.53 -14.33
CA THR A 10 4.19 -3.09 -14.03
C THR A 10 4.40 -2.23 -15.28
N GLU A 11 5.15 -2.74 -16.26
CA GLU A 11 5.44 -2.04 -17.53
C GLU A 11 4.20 -1.78 -18.39
N PHE A 12 3.20 -2.66 -18.31
CA PHE A 12 1.95 -2.54 -19.07
C PHE A 12 0.86 -1.80 -18.30
N ASP A 13 1.07 -1.45 -17.02
CA ASP A 13 0.06 -0.79 -16.23
C ASP A 13 0.22 0.75 -16.25
N PRO A 14 -0.62 1.48 -17.01
CA PRO A 14 -0.56 2.93 -17.07
C PRO A 14 -0.89 3.62 -15.73
N LEU A 15 -1.53 2.93 -14.79
CA LEU A 15 -1.85 3.43 -13.45
C LEU A 15 -0.63 3.38 -12.51
N TRP A 16 0.41 2.61 -12.84
CA TRP A 16 1.61 2.47 -12.01
C TRP A 16 2.61 3.62 -12.21
N SER A 17 2.73 4.13 -13.44
CA SER A 17 3.73 5.16 -13.77
C SER A 17 3.19 6.59 -13.65
N TYR A 18 1.87 6.81 -13.80
CA TYR A 18 1.27 8.16 -13.80
C TYR A 18 0.36 8.42 -12.59
N ASP A 19 0.66 9.47 -11.83
CA ASP A 19 -0.08 9.84 -10.61
C ASP A 19 -1.55 10.21 -10.88
N ALA A 20 -1.82 11.00 -11.92
CA ALA A 20 -3.15 11.47 -12.26
C ALA A 20 -4.06 10.32 -12.69
N LYS A 21 -3.49 9.27 -13.28
CA LYS A 21 -4.22 8.05 -13.63
C LYS A 21 -4.46 7.19 -12.39
N SER A 22 -3.48 7.09 -11.48
CA SER A 22 -3.65 6.37 -10.22
C SER A 22 -4.82 6.91 -9.37
N ALA A 23 -5.15 8.20 -9.48
CA ALA A 23 -6.30 8.81 -8.81
C ALA A 23 -7.66 8.16 -9.19
N ILE A 24 -7.75 7.46 -10.33
CA ILE A 24 -8.92 6.66 -10.71
C ILE A 24 -9.12 5.50 -9.74
N LEU A 25 -8.03 4.86 -9.30
CA LEU A 25 -8.05 3.72 -8.39
C LEU A 25 -8.21 4.15 -6.92
N ASN A 26 -7.59 5.28 -6.57
CA ASN A 26 -7.54 5.83 -5.23
C ASN A 26 -7.90 7.32 -5.18
N PRO A 27 -9.18 7.69 -5.41
CA PRO A 27 -9.60 9.10 -5.38
C PRO A 27 -9.41 9.72 -3.98
N GLU A 28 -9.39 8.90 -2.94
CA GLU A 28 -9.09 9.29 -1.56
C GLU A 28 -7.68 9.88 -1.37
N THR A 29 -6.78 9.72 -2.34
CA THR A 29 -5.47 10.40 -2.32
C THR A 29 -5.61 11.91 -2.17
N LEU A 30 -6.65 12.52 -2.74
CA LEU A 30 -6.90 13.96 -2.63
C LEU A 30 -7.22 14.38 -1.19
N LEU A 31 -7.79 13.47 -0.40
CA LEU A 31 -8.11 13.72 1.00
C LEU A 31 -6.87 13.56 1.89
N PHE A 32 -5.98 12.61 1.58
CA PHE A 32 -4.79 12.31 2.38
C PHE A 32 -3.50 13.01 1.92
N GLN A 33 -3.52 13.76 0.81
CA GLN A 33 -2.40 14.62 0.37
C GLN A 33 -2.38 15.95 1.14
N ASN A 34 -2.45 15.90 2.46
CA ASN A 34 -2.38 17.08 3.31
C ASN A 34 -1.35 16.89 4.43
N VAL A 35 -0.93 18.00 5.05
CA VAL A 35 0.11 17.99 6.09
C VAL A 35 -0.34 17.16 7.31
N ALA A 36 -1.61 17.22 7.70
CA ALA A 36 -2.13 16.47 8.85
C ALA A 36 -2.06 14.95 8.62
N ALA A 37 -2.37 14.48 7.42
CA ALA A 37 -2.28 13.07 7.05
C ALA A 37 -0.83 12.58 7.04
N TYR A 38 0.12 13.43 6.63
CA TYR A 38 1.55 13.13 6.75
C TYR A 38 1.99 13.03 8.22
N GLN A 39 1.53 13.94 9.08
CA GLN A 39 1.82 13.87 10.52
C GLN A 39 1.26 12.60 11.16
N ALA A 40 0.11 12.09 10.69
CA ALA A 40 -0.43 10.82 11.16
C ALA A 40 0.53 9.64 10.87
N CYS A 41 1.26 9.66 9.75
CA CYS A 41 2.25 8.62 9.45
C CYS A 41 3.51 8.73 10.31
N ILE A 42 3.88 9.95 10.73
CA ILE A 42 4.94 10.12 11.73
C ILE A 42 4.52 9.46 13.04
N ALA A 43 3.27 9.65 13.48
CA ALA A 43 2.74 8.99 14.65
C ALA A 43 2.74 7.45 14.52
N ASP A 44 2.32 6.92 13.36
CA ASP A 44 2.34 5.47 13.06
C ASP A 44 3.78 4.91 13.11
N CYS A 45 4.74 5.63 12.53
CA CYS A 45 6.17 5.29 12.59
C CYS A 45 6.69 5.26 14.04
N MET A 46 6.34 6.25 14.86
CA MET A 46 6.75 6.27 16.27
C MET A 46 6.14 5.09 17.05
N SER A 47 4.87 4.75 16.82
CA SER A 47 4.26 3.59 17.47
C SER A 47 4.94 2.29 17.07
N CYS A 48 5.24 2.09 15.79
CA CYS A 48 6.00 0.93 15.32
C CYS A 48 7.39 0.87 15.94
N SER A 49 8.08 2.02 16.02
CA SER A 49 9.42 2.12 16.61
C SER A 49 9.41 1.84 18.12
N ALA A 50 8.30 2.14 18.80
CA ALA A 50 8.10 1.82 20.22
C ALA A 50 7.74 0.34 20.47
N GLY A 51 7.71 -0.50 19.44
CA GLY A 51 7.41 -1.94 19.53
C GLY A 51 5.92 -2.28 19.46
N LEU A 52 5.06 -1.33 19.08
CA LEU A 52 3.66 -1.61 18.76
C LEU A 52 3.54 -2.10 17.31
N LEU A 53 2.44 -2.78 16.99
CA LEU A 53 2.15 -3.19 15.61
C LEU A 53 1.74 -1.99 14.75
N ALA A 54 1.98 -2.09 13.44
CA ALA A 54 1.53 -1.10 12.47
C ALA A 54 0.01 -0.86 12.56
N SER A 55 -0.40 0.40 12.60
CA SER A 55 -1.80 0.74 12.80
C SER A 55 -2.62 0.51 11.54
N ASP A 56 -3.48 -0.52 11.54
CA ASP A 56 -4.40 -0.79 10.44
C ASP A 56 -5.40 0.35 10.15
N TYR A 57 -5.58 1.29 11.10
CA TYR A 57 -6.43 2.47 10.90
C TYR A 57 -5.74 3.50 9.99
N ALA A 58 -4.41 3.60 10.07
CA ALA A 58 -3.61 4.48 9.23
C ALA A 58 -3.24 3.78 7.90
N PHE A 59 -4.25 3.29 7.17
CA PHE A 59 -4.06 2.50 5.94
C PHE A 59 -3.35 3.26 4.81
N TRP A 60 -3.30 4.58 4.87
CA TRP A 60 -2.57 5.43 3.92
C TRP A 60 -1.09 5.60 4.28
N CYS A 61 -0.63 5.07 5.41
CA CYS A 61 0.75 5.16 5.88
C CYS A 61 1.49 3.84 5.67
N ALA A 62 2.74 3.95 5.23
CA ALA A 62 3.73 2.90 5.08
C ALA A 62 4.75 2.98 6.23
N GLU A 63 4.26 3.01 7.47
CA GLU A 63 5.06 3.14 8.69
C GLU A 63 6.10 4.28 8.56
N CYS A 64 7.37 4.00 8.85
CA CYS A 64 8.48 4.95 8.73
C CYS A 64 8.92 5.22 7.28
N GLN A 65 8.43 4.48 6.30
CA GLN A 65 8.79 4.67 4.90
C GLN A 65 8.03 5.83 4.26
N GLY A 66 6.88 6.22 4.83
CA GLY A 66 6.15 7.42 4.44
C GLY A 66 4.69 7.15 4.06
N MET A 67 4.20 7.86 3.04
CA MET A 67 2.81 7.74 2.57
C MET A 67 2.70 6.64 1.51
N LEU A 68 1.65 5.84 1.61
CA LEU A 68 1.28 4.84 0.61
C LEU A 68 0.70 5.51 -0.64
N TYR A 69 -0.07 6.59 -0.48
CA TYR A 69 -0.62 7.34 -1.60
C TYR A 69 0.40 8.34 -2.19
N PRO A 70 0.39 8.55 -3.52
CA PRO A 70 -0.28 7.76 -4.55
C PRO A 70 0.39 6.38 -4.79
N PHE A 71 -0.39 5.38 -5.24
CA PHE A 71 0.06 4.01 -5.54
C PHE A 71 0.83 3.91 -6.87
N ILE A 72 1.94 4.63 -6.94
CA ILE A 72 2.80 4.73 -8.11
C ILE A 72 4.23 4.35 -7.77
N GLU A 73 5.03 4.15 -8.82
CA GLU A 73 6.45 3.77 -8.74
C GLU A 73 7.38 4.82 -8.14
N THR A 74 6.89 6.03 -7.86
CA THR A 74 7.71 7.13 -7.35
C THR A 74 7.56 7.31 -5.85
N ALA A 75 8.65 7.75 -5.23
CA ALA A 75 8.73 8.11 -3.83
C ALA A 75 8.99 9.62 -3.72
N ALA A 76 8.32 10.28 -2.78
CA ALA A 76 8.51 11.70 -2.55
C ALA A 76 9.88 12.03 -1.93
N ALA A 77 10.48 11.07 -1.21
CA ALA A 77 11.78 11.18 -0.60
C ALA A 77 12.53 9.84 -0.70
N HIS A 78 13.85 9.91 -0.93
CA HIS A 78 14.70 8.75 -1.01
C HIS A 78 15.25 8.40 0.38
N ASN A 79 14.59 7.47 1.08
CA ASN A 79 14.94 7.04 2.45
C ASN A 79 15.92 5.85 2.46
N GLY A 80 16.97 5.93 1.63
CA GLY A 80 17.90 4.83 1.38
C GLY A 80 17.30 3.73 0.49
N GLU A 81 18.15 2.90 -0.09
CA GLU A 81 17.74 1.89 -1.10
C GLU A 81 16.74 0.87 -0.52
N VAL A 82 17.01 0.39 0.70
CA VAL A 82 16.14 -0.60 1.35
C VAL A 82 14.79 0.03 1.72
N GLY A 83 14.80 1.24 2.28
CA GLY A 83 13.57 1.92 2.70
C GLY A 83 12.67 2.27 1.53
N THR A 84 13.24 2.80 0.45
CA THR A 84 12.48 3.08 -0.77
C THR A 84 11.95 1.81 -1.43
N SER A 85 12.74 0.74 -1.47
CA SER A 85 12.28 -0.54 -2.02
C SER A 85 11.09 -1.10 -1.25
N VAL A 86 11.11 -1.04 0.09
CA VAL A 86 9.98 -1.45 0.93
C VAL A 86 8.75 -0.55 0.70
N LEU A 87 8.95 0.76 0.54
CA LEU A 87 7.86 1.66 0.17
C LEU A 87 7.23 1.29 -1.16
N MET A 88 8.03 1.03 -2.20
CA MET A 88 7.47 0.68 -3.52
C MET A 88 6.69 -0.63 -3.47
N VAL A 89 7.21 -1.63 -2.76
CA VAL A 89 6.52 -2.92 -2.61
C VAL A 89 5.22 -2.77 -1.82
N SER A 90 5.20 -1.97 -0.76
CA SER A 90 3.97 -1.74 0.01
C SER A 90 2.90 -0.98 -0.79
N LYS A 91 3.30 0.02 -1.58
CA LYS A 91 2.42 0.68 -2.56
C LYS A 91 1.85 -0.30 -3.59
N PHE A 92 2.71 -1.17 -4.11
CA PHE A 92 2.35 -2.19 -5.07
C PHE A 92 1.32 -3.19 -4.49
N MET A 93 1.56 -3.68 -3.28
CA MET A 93 0.65 -4.58 -2.57
C MET A 93 -0.71 -3.92 -2.32
N ALA A 94 -0.73 -2.66 -1.86
CA ALA A 94 -1.97 -1.93 -1.64
C ALA A 94 -2.76 -1.71 -2.92
N LYS A 95 -2.08 -1.43 -4.03
CA LYS A 95 -2.68 -1.35 -5.35
C LYS A 95 -3.33 -2.68 -5.77
N MET A 96 -2.60 -3.78 -5.62
CA MET A 96 -3.09 -5.11 -5.98
C MET A 96 -4.28 -5.56 -5.13
N HIS A 97 -4.29 -5.17 -3.84
CA HIS A 97 -5.46 -5.33 -2.96
C HIS A 97 -6.66 -4.54 -3.49
N ARG A 98 -6.43 -3.28 -3.86
CA ARG A 98 -7.48 -2.39 -4.41
C ARG A 98 -8.03 -2.88 -5.76
N GLN A 99 -7.18 -3.47 -6.60
CA GLN A 99 -7.56 -4.11 -7.87
C GLN A 99 -8.17 -5.51 -7.68
N LEU A 100 -8.31 -5.98 -6.43
CA LEU A 100 -8.83 -7.32 -6.09
C LEU A 100 -8.02 -8.48 -6.67
N MET A 101 -6.75 -8.22 -7.00
CA MET A 101 -5.81 -9.24 -7.47
C MET A 101 -5.17 -9.96 -6.28
N LEU A 102 -4.87 -9.21 -5.21
CA LEU A 102 -4.50 -9.76 -3.92
C LEU A 102 -5.73 -9.96 -3.02
N TRP A 103 -5.75 -11.09 -2.34
CA TRP A 103 -6.83 -11.49 -1.45
C TRP A 103 -6.34 -11.43 0.01
N GLY A 104 -7.24 -11.09 0.92
CA GLY A 104 -6.97 -11.09 2.35
C GLY A 104 -7.10 -12.49 2.94
N TYR A 105 -6.22 -12.81 3.89
CA TYR A 105 -6.23 -14.06 4.68
C TYR A 105 -6.26 -13.80 6.19
N TYR A 106 -6.58 -12.57 6.61
CA TYR A 106 -6.50 -12.15 8.00
C TYR A 106 -7.82 -12.40 8.77
N GLY A 107 -7.69 -12.75 10.06
CA GLY A 107 -8.81 -12.88 11.00
C GLY A 107 -9.73 -14.10 10.77
N TYR A 108 -10.89 -14.13 11.45
CA TYR A 108 -11.82 -15.27 11.41
C TYR A 108 -12.29 -15.61 9.99
N LYS A 109 -12.48 -14.59 9.13
CA LYS A 109 -12.89 -14.77 7.73
C LYS A 109 -11.81 -15.43 6.87
N GLY A 110 -10.53 -15.25 7.22
CA GLY A 110 -9.40 -15.85 6.52
C GLY A 110 -9.17 -17.33 6.82
N LEU A 111 -9.72 -17.85 7.93
CA LEU A 111 -9.54 -19.24 8.36
C LEU A 111 -10.16 -20.25 7.36
N CYS A 112 -11.28 -19.89 6.74
CA CYS A 112 -12.01 -20.76 5.81
C CYS A 112 -11.70 -20.49 4.33
N GLY A 113 -10.84 -19.52 4.03
CA GLY A 113 -10.45 -19.20 2.66
C GLY A 113 -10.10 -17.73 2.44
N LYS A 114 -9.72 -17.44 1.19
CA LYS A 114 -9.38 -16.09 0.74
C LYS A 114 -10.63 -15.25 0.55
N TYR A 115 -10.58 -13.97 0.94
CA TYR A 115 -11.69 -13.03 0.74
C TYR A 115 -11.20 -11.71 0.13
N PRO A 116 -12.06 -10.99 -0.64
CA PRO A 116 -11.63 -9.76 -1.27
C PRO A 116 -11.39 -8.70 -0.19
N MET A 117 -10.20 -8.09 -0.22
CA MET A 117 -9.79 -7.07 0.74
C MET A 117 -9.25 -5.84 -0.03
N PRO A 118 -10.10 -4.84 -0.34
CA PRO A 118 -9.68 -3.67 -1.12
C PRO A 118 -8.75 -2.71 -0.39
N ILE A 119 -8.81 -2.70 0.96
CA ILE A 119 -7.93 -1.90 1.81
C ILE A 119 -6.99 -2.88 2.50
N MET A 120 -5.71 -2.78 2.18
CA MET A 120 -4.66 -3.63 2.76
C MET A 120 -4.63 -3.50 4.27
N LYS A 121 -4.53 -4.64 4.97
CA LYS A 121 -4.27 -4.71 6.40
C LYS A 121 -2.76 -4.87 6.62
N LYS A 122 -2.17 -4.01 7.44
CA LYS A 122 -0.71 -4.02 7.70
C LYS A 122 -0.34 -5.08 8.73
N SER A 123 -1.30 -5.50 9.56
CA SER A 123 -1.13 -6.62 10.47
C SER A 123 -1.16 -8.00 9.80
N GLN A 124 -1.40 -8.08 8.49
CA GLN A 124 -1.53 -9.33 7.73
C GLN A 124 -0.17 -9.95 7.43
#